data_AF-A0A5P1F6U5-F1
#
_entry.id   AF-A0A5P1F6U5-F1
#
_cell.length_a   1.000
_cell.length_b   1.000
_cell.length_c   1.000
_cell.angle_alpha   90.00
_cell.angle_beta   90.00
_cell.angle_gamma   90.00
#
_symmetry.space_group_name_H-M   'P 1'
#
loop_
_entity.id
_entity.type
_entity.pdbx_description
1 polymer ?
#
loop_
_entity_poly.entity_id
_entity_poly.type
_entity_poly.pdbx_seq_one_letter_code
_entity_poly.pdbx_strand_id
1 'polypeptide(L)'
;MYGPQSPPLVAPNGDVGVDGVVINLASLLAGTVTNPFGNGFFQGPREAPLEAASACPGVYGKGAYPGYAGELLVDPATGASYNVNGAHGRKYLVPALFDPSTATCSTTV
;
A
#
# COMPACT_ATOMS: atom_id res chain seq x y z
N MET A 1 18.27 0.36 19.24
CA MET A 1 18.02 -0.23 17.91
C MET A 1 16.55 -0.59 17.89
N TYR A 2 15.69 0.28 17.35
CA TYR A 2 14.23 0.07 17.33
C TYR A 2 13.77 -0.05 15.88
N GLY A 3 12.89 -1.01 15.60
CA GLY A 3 12.39 -1.32 14.26
C GLY A 3 12.83 -2.70 13.75
N PRO A 4 12.21 -3.22 12.67
CA PRO A 4 12.58 -4.50 12.08
C PRO A 4 14.05 -4.51 11.64
N GLN A 5 14.71 -5.63 11.87
CA GLN A 5 16.13 -5.83 11.53
C GLN A 5 16.32 -6.40 10.12
N SER A 6 15.25 -6.41 9.32
CA SER A 6 15.28 -6.84 7.93
C SER A 6 15.98 -5.80 7.05
N PRO A 7 16.65 -6.22 5.95
CA PRO A 7 17.14 -5.29 4.94
C PRO A 7 16.03 -4.36 4.43
N PRO A 8 16.37 -3.14 3.99
CA PRO A 8 15.43 -2.26 3.30
C PRO A 8 14.83 -2.92 2.06
N LEU A 9 13.59 -2.54 1.74
CA LEU A 9 12.94 -2.98 0.50
C LEU A 9 13.67 -2.40 -0.72
N VAL A 10 13.68 -3.17 -1.81
CA VAL A 10 14.20 -2.72 -3.11
C VAL A 10 13.04 -2.31 -4.01
N ALA A 11 13.18 -1.15 -4.65
CA ALA A 11 12.20 -0.52 -5.52
C ALA A 11 11.88 -1.37 -6.77
N PRO A 12 10.63 -1.87 -6.97
CA PRO A 12 10.25 -2.61 -8.17
C PRO A 12 10.28 -1.81 -9.48
N ASN A 13 10.27 -0.48 -9.43
CA ASN A 13 10.42 0.36 -10.63
C ASN A 13 11.83 0.96 -10.78
N GLY A 14 12.81 0.43 -10.03
CA GLY A 14 14.23 0.79 -10.15
C GLY A 14 14.62 2.13 -9.51
N ASP A 15 13.65 2.90 -9.04
CA ASP A 15 13.85 4.17 -8.35
C ASP A 15 12.80 4.35 -7.23
N VAL A 16 13.26 4.68 -6.02
CA VAL A 16 12.40 4.84 -4.84
C VAL A 16 11.43 6.02 -4.96
N GLY A 17 11.79 7.06 -5.71
CA GLY A 17 10.93 8.21 -5.97
C GLY A 17 9.78 7.84 -6.91
N VAL A 18 10.07 7.08 -7.97
CA VAL A 18 9.05 6.55 -8.88
C VAL A 18 8.06 5.64 -8.14
N ASP A 19 8.55 4.74 -7.29
CA ASP A 19 7.66 3.90 -6.48
C ASP A 19 6.85 4.70 -5.46
N GLY A 20 7.43 5.75 -4.89
CA GLY A 20 6.69 6.72 -4.08
C GLY A 20 5.55 7.38 -4.87
N VAL A 21 5.77 7.73 -6.14
CA VAL A 21 4.70 8.26 -7.01
C VAL A 21 3.61 7.22 -7.23
N VAL A 22 3.98 5.96 -7.51
CA VAL A 22 3.01 4.86 -7.72
C VAL A 22 2.14 4.65 -6.47
N ILE A 23 2.74 4.62 -5.27
CA ILE A 23 2.02 4.43 -4.00
C ILE A 23 1.03 5.57 -3.75
N ASN A 24 1.46 6.82 -3.95
CA ASN A 24 0.62 7.99 -3.74
C ASN A 24 -0.51 8.07 -4.78
N LEU A 25 -0.21 7.76 -6.05
CA LEU A 25 -1.22 7.73 -7.10
C LEU A 25 -2.25 6.63 -6.86
N ALA A 26 -1.83 5.44 -6.44
CA ALA A 26 -2.74 4.36 -6.07
C ALA A 26 -3.64 4.77 -4.89
N SER A 27 -3.08 5.42 -3.87
CA SER A 27 -3.83 5.97 -2.74
C SER A 27 -4.88 7.00 -3.18
N LEU A 28 -4.48 7.94 -4.03
CA LEU A 28 -5.35 9.00 -4.56
C LEU A 28 -6.48 8.41 -5.42
N LEU A 29 -6.16 7.46 -6.30
CA LEU A 29 -7.15 6.79 -7.14
C LEU A 29 -8.16 6.02 -6.30
N ALA A 30 -7.70 5.30 -5.27
CA ALA A 30 -8.59 4.62 -4.34
C ALA A 30 -9.57 5.60 -3.69
N GLY A 31 -9.08 6.69 -3.08
CA GLY A 31 -9.94 7.73 -2.50
C GLY A 31 -10.89 8.37 -3.51
N THR A 32 -10.42 8.62 -4.74
CA THR A 32 -11.26 9.18 -5.81
C THR A 32 -12.42 8.25 -6.18
N VAL A 33 -12.19 6.93 -6.21
CA VAL A 33 -13.22 5.94 -6.54
C VAL A 33 -14.16 5.69 -5.36
N THR A 34 -13.63 5.61 -4.15
CA THR A 34 -14.40 5.21 -2.96
C THR A 34 -15.12 6.39 -2.30
N ASN A 35 -14.59 7.61 -2.45
CA ASN A 35 -15.11 8.80 -1.78
C ASN A 35 -15.01 10.09 -2.64
N PRO A 36 -15.50 10.10 -3.90
CA PRO A 36 -15.31 11.23 -4.83
C PRO A 36 -15.85 12.58 -4.34
N PHE A 37 -16.86 12.57 -3.45
CA PHE A 37 -17.55 13.78 -2.98
C PHE A 37 -17.45 13.98 -1.46
N GLY A 38 -16.62 13.20 -0.76
CA GLY A 38 -16.46 13.30 0.69
C GLY A 38 -17.69 12.83 1.49
N ASN A 39 -18.52 11.96 0.92
CA ASN A 39 -19.70 11.35 1.54
C ASN A 39 -19.86 9.85 1.20
N GLY A 40 -18.80 9.22 0.69
CA GLY A 40 -18.73 7.81 0.35
C GLY A 40 -18.07 6.99 1.46
N PHE A 41 -17.06 6.20 1.09
CA PHE A 41 -16.37 5.28 2.00
C PHE A 41 -15.09 5.88 2.59
N PHE A 42 -15.11 6.10 3.90
CA PHE A 42 -13.97 6.58 4.70
C PHE A 42 -14.13 6.14 6.17
N GLN A 43 -13.03 6.20 6.94
CA GLN A 43 -13.00 5.96 8.38
C GLN A 43 -12.89 7.27 9.15
N GLY A 44 -13.61 7.40 10.27
CA GLY A 44 -13.59 8.59 11.14
C GLY A 44 -14.68 9.62 10.81
N PRO A 45 -14.64 10.81 11.43
CA PRO A 45 -15.61 11.87 11.17
C PRO A 45 -15.39 12.49 9.77
N ARG A 46 -16.45 13.04 9.17
CA ARG A 46 -16.42 13.62 7.82
C ARG A 46 -15.45 14.80 7.70
N GLU A 47 -15.20 15.51 8.81
CA GLU A 47 -14.30 16.67 8.87
C GLU A 47 -12.82 16.26 8.88
N ALA A 48 -12.52 14.98 9.19
CA ALA A 48 -11.18 14.41 9.18
C ALA A 48 -11.20 12.94 8.74
N PRO A 49 -11.59 12.66 7.48
CA PRO A 49 -11.77 11.31 6.99
C PRO A 49 -10.41 10.65 6.68
N LEU A 50 -10.27 9.39 7.06
CA LEU A 50 -9.23 8.49 6.53
C LEU A 50 -9.83 7.72 5.36
N GLU A 51 -9.38 8.05 4.15
CA GLU A 51 -9.71 7.34 2.91
C GLU A 51 -9.24 5.88 2.93
N ALA A 52 -9.83 5.04 2.07
CA ALA A 52 -9.60 3.60 1.99
C ALA A 52 -8.12 3.18 2.11
N ALA A 53 -7.21 3.84 1.38
CA ALA A 53 -5.77 3.57 1.46
C ALA A 53 -5.10 4.23 2.67
N SER A 54 -5.48 5.47 3.01
CA SER A 54 -4.87 6.22 4.12
C SER A 54 -5.22 5.70 5.51
N ALA A 55 -6.30 4.92 5.62
CA ALA A 55 -6.63 4.13 6.80
C ALA A 55 -5.65 2.96 7.03
N CYS A 56 -4.81 2.62 6.05
CA CYS A 56 -3.88 1.49 6.06
C CYS A 56 -2.41 1.92 5.88
N PRO A 57 -1.90 2.89 6.66
CA PRO A 57 -0.57 3.45 6.45
C PRO A 57 0.50 2.38 6.63
N GLY A 58 1.35 2.21 5.61
CA GLY A 58 2.48 1.30 5.65
C GLY A 58 2.11 -0.20 5.57
N VAL A 59 0.84 -0.54 5.36
CA VAL A 59 0.39 -1.92 5.17
C VAL A 59 0.47 -2.25 3.69
N TYR A 60 1.41 -3.11 3.30
CA TYR A 60 1.60 -3.54 1.90
C TYR A 60 1.45 -5.04 1.71
N GLY A 61 1.66 -5.84 2.77
CA GLY A 61 1.43 -7.29 2.76
C GLY A 61 0.91 -7.78 4.11
N LYS A 62 0.56 -9.06 4.17
CA LYS A 62 0.11 -9.71 5.40
C LYS A 62 1.11 -9.53 6.56
N GLY A 63 0.58 -9.32 7.77
CA GLY A 63 1.39 -9.23 8.99
C GLY A 63 2.18 -7.92 9.13
N ALA A 64 1.87 -6.88 8.33
CA ALA A 64 2.48 -5.56 8.48
C ALA A 64 2.29 -4.97 9.88
N TYR A 65 3.28 -4.22 10.35
CA TYR A 65 3.28 -3.47 11.61
C TYR A 65 4.25 -2.28 11.49
N PRO A 66 4.27 -1.31 12.42
CA PRO A 66 5.13 -0.13 12.28
C PRO A 66 6.60 -0.47 12.00
N GLY A 67 7.10 -0.04 10.84
CA GLY A 67 8.45 -0.31 10.35
C GLY A 67 8.59 -1.56 9.47
N TYR A 68 7.61 -2.47 9.45
CA TYR A 68 7.57 -3.67 8.62
C TYR A 68 6.39 -3.62 7.64
N ALA A 69 6.69 -3.61 6.34
CA ALA A 69 5.68 -3.46 5.29
C ALA A 69 4.73 -4.66 5.15
N GLY A 70 5.05 -5.79 5.79
CA GLY A 70 4.36 -7.07 5.64
C GLY A 70 5.16 -8.07 4.80
N GLU A 71 4.59 -9.27 4.65
CA GLU A 71 5.10 -10.32 3.79
C GLU A 71 4.91 -9.92 2.32
N LEU A 72 5.98 -9.50 1.66
CA LEU A 72 5.99 -9.08 0.26
C LEU A 72 6.59 -10.16 -0.65
N LEU A 73 6.19 -10.16 -1.91
CA LEU A 73 6.85 -10.93 -2.94
C LEU A 73 8.19 -10.29 -3.29
N VAL A 74 9.18 -11.11 -3.67
CA VAL A 74 10.51 -10.65 -4.08
C VAL A 74 10.78 -11.12 -5.50
N ASP A 75 11.23 -10.21 -6.36
CA ASP A 75 11.72 -10.55 -7.69
C ASP A 75 13.11 -11.20 -7.56
N PRO A 76 13.29 -12.47 -7.98
CA PRO A 76 14.58 -13.15 -7.83
C PRO A 76 15.68 -12.54 -8.72
N ALA A 77 15.34 -11.85 -9.80
CA ALA A 77 16.32 -11.26 -10.71
C ALA A 77 16.83 -9.90 -10.22
N THR A 78 15.97 -9.10 -9.58
CA THR A 78 16.30 -7.73 -9.18
C THR A 78 16.37 -7.53 -7.66
N GLY A 79 15.83 -8.47 -6.88
CA GLY A 79 15.64 -8.32 -5.44
C GLY A 79 14.47 -7.41 -5.05
N ALA A 80 13.72 -6.87 -6.03
CA ALA A 80 12.65 -5.92 -5.78
C ALA A 80 11.49 -6.50 -4.98
N SER A 81 10.97 -5.73 -4.02
CA SER A 81 9.80 -6.11 -3.21
C SER A 81 8.52 -5.53 -3.80
N TYR A 82 7.50 -6.36 -4.00
CA TYR A 82 6.26 -5.97 -4.65
C TYR A 82 5.06 -6.77 -4.10
N ASN A 83 3.85 -6.26 -4.35
CA ASN A 83 2.61 -6.95 -4.00
C ASN A 83 1.62 -7.05 -5.17
N VAL A 84 1.89 -6.39 -6.30
CA VAL A 84 1.02 -6.43 -7.48
C VAL A 84 1.81 -6.76 -8.75
N ASN A 85 1.26 -7.68 -9.54
CA ASN A 85 1.68 -7.93 -10.91
C ASN A 85 0.86 -7.05 -11.85
N GLY A 86 1.54 -6.13 -12.51
CA GLY A 86 0.97 -5.25 -13.53
C GLY A 86 1.05 -5.84 -14.95
N ALA A 87 0.51 -5.08 -15.90
CA ALA A 87 0.59 -5.42 -17.31
C ALA A 87 2.04 -5.46 -17.82
N HIS A 88 2.30 -6.30 -18.81
CA HIS A 88 3.60 -6.47 -19.47
C HIS A 88 4.75 -6.83 -18.51
N GLY A 89 4.45 -7.61 -17.46
CA GLY A 89 5.46 -8.08 -16.51
C GLY A 89 5.95 -7.02 -15.52
N ARG A 90 5.34 -5.82 -15.51
CA ARG A 90 5.67 -4.78 -14.52
C ARG A 90 5.23 -5.21 -13.13
N LYS A 91 5.96 -4.78 -12.12
CA LYS A 91 5.69 -5.07 -10.71
C LYS A 91 5.53 -3.75 -9.97
N TYR A 92 4.63 -3.74 -8.99
CA TYR A 92 4.29 -2.55 -8.24
C TYR A 92 4.16 -2.86 -6.75
N LEU A 93 4.49 -1.86 -5.95
CA LEU A 93 4.14 -1.80 -4.55
C LEU A 93 2.99 -0.79 -4.39
N VAL A 94 1.83 -1.24 -3.91
CA VAL A 94 0.64 -0.40 -3.73
C VAL A 94 0.06 -0.58 -2.32
N PRO A 95 -0.61 0.43 -1.74
CA PRO A 95 -1.14 0.32 -0.38
C PRO A 95 -2.24 -0.74 -0.28
N ALA A 96 -2.40 -1.30 0.91
CA ALA A 96 -3.62 -1.99 1.30
C ALA A 96 -4.81 -1.03 1.30
N LEU A 97 -6.02 -1.59 1.15
CA LEU A 97 -7.27 -0.85 1.29
C LEU A 97 -8.03 -1.34 2.52
N PHE A 98 -8.60 -0.43 3.28
CA PHE A 98 -9.47 -0.77 4.40
C PHE A 98 -10.73 -1.48 3.88
N ASP A 99 -11.03 -2.64 4.44
CA ASP A 99 -12.24 -3.40 4.17
C ASP A 99 -13.24 -3.18 5.33
N PRO A 100 -14.39 -2.53 5.08
CA PRO A 100 -15.38 -2.27 6.12
C PRO A 100 -16.07 -3.54 6.63
N SER A 101 -16.09 -4.61 5.84
CA SER A 101 -16.77 -5.85 6.21
C SER A 101 -16.00 -6.64 7.26
N THR A 102 -14.67 -6.57 7.22
CA THR A 102 -13.78 -7.26 8.17
C THR A 102 -13.15 -6.30 9.18
N ALA A 103 -13.27 -4.99 8.97
CA ALA A 103 -12.59 -3.93 9.72
C ALA A 103 -11.06 -4.10 9.74
N THR A 104 -10.48 -4.56 8.63
CA THR A 104 -9.04 -4.78 8.47
C THR A 104 -8.52 -4.22 7.16
N CYS A 105 -7.21 -3.99 7.08
CA CYS A 105 -6.54 -3.65 5.83
C CYS A 105 -6.34 -4.88 4.94
N SER A 106 -6.97 -4.88 3.78
CA SER A 106 -6.86 -5.94 2.78
C SER A 106 -5.69 -5.68 1.84
N THR A 107 -4.87 -6.71 1.63
CA THR A 107 -3.66 -6.68 0.81
C THR A 107 -3.81 -7.66 -0.36
N THR A 108 -2.99 -7.49 -1.38
CA THR A 108 -3.00 -8.36 -2.57
C THR A 108 -2.13 -9.61 -2.41
N VAL A 109 -1.39 -9.73 -1.29
CA VAL A 109 -0.45 -10.81 -0.97
C VAL A 109 -0.49 -11.20 0.51
#